data_AF-E6SX02-F1
#
_entry.id   AF-E6SX02-F1
#
_cell.length_a   1.000
_cell.length_b   1.000
_cell.length_c   1.000
_cell.angle_alpha   90.00
_cell.angle_beta   90.00
_cell.angle_gamma   90.00
#
_symmetry.space_group_name_H-M   'P 1'
#
loop_
_entity.id
_entity.type
_entity.pdbx_description
1 polymer ?
#
loop_
_entity_poly.entity_id
_entity_poly.type
_entity_poly.pdbx_seq_one_letter_code
_entity_poly.pdbx_strand_id
1 'polypeptide(L)'
;MVKALEYTDYRNFLSVISKAKIACENSNQTVQDHFVDVTEKVFIGYNIEKQAHTIFMTPYACYLAVQNSAPSKTIVAQAQTYFAIQTRIAEVKQMQEYEQLNRVHYEVGAKVRQTIKELGGTMPENLPTVFLSDRKPTVRLSLDYYTILMFIHQEKCHYYEFGYIPHYYNDDTKYIFPTDFS
;
A
#
# COMPACT_ATOMS: atom_id res chain seq x y z
N MET A 1 -4.01 8.63 -15.44
CA MET A 1 -4.54 9.18 -14.16
C MET A 1 -5.31 10.49 -14.31
N VAL A 2 -4.76 11.52 -14.97
CA VAL A 2 -5.39 12.87 -15.13
C VAL A 2 -6.86 12.78 -15.58
N LYS A 3 -7.10 12.09 -16.71
CA LYS A 3 -8.45 11.87 -17.25
C LYS A 3 -9.34 11.03 -16.32
N ALA A 4 -8.76 10.01 -15.68
CA ALA A 4 -9.48 9.09 -14.79
C ALA A 4 -9.99 9.79 -13.52
N LEU A 5 -9.29 10.83 -13.06
CA LEU A 5 -9.73 11.68 -11.94
C LEU A 5 -10.46 12.94 -12.41
N GLU A 6 -10.94 12.96 -13.66
CA GLU A 6 -11.73 14.06 -14.23
C GLU A 6 -11.02 15.44 -14.16
N TYR A 7 -9.68 15.45 -14.25
CA TYR A 7 -8.92 16.67 -14.43
C TYR A 7 -8.90 17.03 -15.92
N THR A 8 -9.42 18.20 -16.25
CA THR A 8 -9.41 18.76 -17.62
C THR A 8 -8.09 19.45 -17.95
N ASP A 9 -7.45 20.08 -16.95
CA ASP A 9 -6.14 20.72 -17.07
C ASP A 9 -5.07 19.93 -16.28
N TYR A 10 -4.03 19.51 -17.00
CA TYR A 10 -2.87 18.83 -16.43
C TYR A 10 -2.17 19.65 -15.33
N ARG A 11 -2.14 20.98 -15.42
CA ARG A 11 -1.50 21.85 -14.42
C ARG A 11 -2.16 21.74 -13.05
N ASN A 12 -3.48 21.63 -13.03
CA ASN A 12 -4.24 21.42 -11.80
C ASN A 12 -3.91 20.05 -11.19
N PHE A 13 -3.64 19.05 -12.04
CA PHE A 13 -3.21 17.74 -11.60
C PHE A 13 -1.75 17.76 -11.06
N LEU A 14 -0.85 18.58 -11.61
CA LEU A 14 0.50 18.73 -11.06
C LEU A 14 0.49 19.24 -9.61
N SER A 15 -0.45 20.11 -9.24
CA SER A 15 -0.61 20.53 -7.84
C SER A 15 -0.96 19.35 -6.93
N VAL A 16 -1.79 18.42 -7.40
CA VAL A 16 -2.11 17.19 -6.68
C VAL A 16 -0.87 16.32 -6.52
N ILE A 17 -0.10 16.14 -7.58
CA ILE A 17 1.14 15.36 -7.54
C ILE A 17 2.15 15.97 -6.58
N SER A 18 2.30 17.30 -6.57
CA SER A 18 3.18 17.99 -5.63
C SER A 18 2.79 17.71 -4.17
N LYS A 19 1.49 17.80 -3.85
CA LYS A 19 0.98 17.45 -2.51
C LYS A 19 1.20 15.98 -2.18
N ALA A 20 1.02 15.08 -3.15
CA ALA A 20 1.26 13.65 -2.98
C ALA A 20 2.74 13.33 -2.71
N LYS A 21 3.69 14.00 -3.41
CA LYS A 21 5.13 13.89 -3.14
C LYS A 21 5.48 14.34 -1.71
N ILE A 22 4.90 15.45 -1.25
CA ILE A 22 5.06 15.94 0.14
C ILE A 22 4.51 14.92 1.14
N ALA A 23 3.31 14.37 0.90
CA ALA A 23 2.73 13.36 1.76
C ALA A 23 3.59 12.09 1.83
N CYS A 24 4.16 11.67 0.69
CA CYS A 24 5.10 10.55 0.58
C CYS A 24 6.36 10.80 1.43
N GLU A 25 6.98 11.97 1.31
CA GLU A 25 8.15 12.33 2.11
C GLU A 25 7.84 12.39 3.62
N ASN A 26 6.72 13.02 4.00
CA ASN A 26 6.25 13.06 5.38
C ASN A 26 5.91 11.66 5.95
N SER A 27 5.70 10.68 5.08
CA SER A 27 5.52 9.27 5.41
C SER A 27 6.82 8.50 5.62
N ASN A 28 7.98 9.18 5.55
CA ASN A 28 9.31 8.58 5.51
C ASN A 28 9.50 7.60 4.33
N GLN A 29 8.84 7.87 3.20
CA GLN A 29 9.04 7.12 1.95
C GLN A 29 9.91 7.94 0.99
N THR A 30 10.76 7.27 0.21
CA THR A 30 11.58 7.91 -0.82
C THR A 30 10.71 8.27 -2.01
N VAL A 31 10.62 9.56 -2.34
CA VAL A 31 9.75 10.05 -3.43
C VAL A 31 10.11 9.41 -4.78
N GLN A 32 11.41 9.22 -5.05
CA GLN A 32 11.93 8.69 -6.31
C GLN A 32 11.54 7.22 -6.55
N ASP A 33 11.27 6.44 -5.49
CA ASP A 33 10.82 5.05 -5.58
C ASP A 33 9.34 4.97 -6.00
N HIS A 34 8.63 6.10 -5.99
CA HIS A 34 7.19 6.16 -6.16
C HIS A 34 6.74 7.12 -7.25
N PHE A 35 7.53 8.14 -7.58
CA PHE A 35 7.26 9.14 -8.61
C PHE A 35 8.50 9.28 -9.50
N VAL A 36 8.38 8.84 -10.76
CA VAL A 36 9.44 8.93 -11.75
C VAL A 36 9.02 9.90 -12.85
N ASP A 37 9.67 11.06 -12.87
CA ASP A 37 9.46 12.09 -13.88
C ASP A 37 10.33 11.78 -15.11
N VAL A 38 9.72 11.60 -16.27
CA VAL A 38 10.38 11.28 -17.54
C VAL A 38 10.04 12.33 -18.57
N THR A 39 11.06 12.85 -19.26
CA THR A 39 10.88 13.76 -20.39
C THR A 39 11.23 13.03 -21.67
N GLU A 40 10.23 12.78 -22.50
CA GLU A 40 10.39 12.05 -23.75
C GLU A 40 10.09 12.95 -24.95
N LYS A 41 10.79 12.71 -26.05
CA LYS A 41 10.46 13.33 -27.33
C LYS A 41 9.32 12.53 -27.96
N VAL A 42 8.18 13.19 -28.16
CA VAL A 42 7.04 12.62 -28.87
C VAL A 42 6.89 13.26 -30.23
N PHE A 43 6.68 12.43 -31.25
CA PHE A 43 6.37 12.87 -32.60
C PHE A 43 4.87 13.13 -32.71
N ILE A 44 4.50 14.36 -33.07
CA ILE A 44 3.09 14.78 -33.23
C ILE A 44 2.70 14.81 -34.72
N GLY A 45 3.69 14.76 -35.62
CA GLY A 45 3.51 14.73 -37.07
C GLY A 45 4.84 14.52 -37.80
N TYR A 46 4.84 14.67 -39.12
CA TYR A 46 6.04 14.56 -39.94
C TYR A 46 7.07 15.64 -39.55
N ASN A 47 8.16 15.23 -38.90
CA ASN A 47 9.27 16.07 -38.41
C ASN A 47 8.92 17.12 -37.32
N ILE A 48 7.82 16.96 -36.58
CA ILE A 48 7.50 17.83 -35.44
C ILE A 48 7.69 17.05 -34.14
N GLU A 49 8.80 17.32 -33.45
CA GLU A 49 9.09 16.82 -32.11
C GLU A 49 8.56 17.78 -31.04
N LYS A 50 7.91 17.23 -30.03
CA LYS A 50 7.58 17.95 -28.80
C LYS A 50 8.13 17.18 -27.61
N GLN A 51 8.62 17.91 -26.60
CA GLN A 51 8.94 17.29 -25.32
C GLN A 51 7.63 17.07 -24.53
N ALA A 52 7.33 15.82 -24.23
CA ALA A 52 6.26 15.43 -23.33
C ALA A 52 6.87 15.12 -21.96
N HIS A 53 6.30 15.73 -20.93
CA HIS A 53 6.62 15.41 -19.55
C HIS A 53 5.59 14.40 -19.04
N THR A 54 6.07 13.22 -18.64
CA THR A 54 5.25 12.11 -18.15
C THR A 54 5.73 11.73 -16.76
N ILE A 55 4.79 11.43 -15.87
CA ILE A 55 5.10 11.00 -14.50
C ILE A 55 4.58 9.58 -14.33
N PHE A 56 5.49 8.64 -14.10
CA PHE A 56 5.14 7.28 -13.70
C PHE A 56 4.98 7.22 -12.18
N MET A 57 3.99 6.46 -11.73
CA MET A 57 3.63 6.35 -10.32
C MET A 57 3.39 4.91 -9.93
N THR A 58 3.86 4.54 -8.74
CA THR A 58 3.44 3.28 -8.10
C THR A 58 1.97 3.34 -7.67
N PRO A 59 1.33 2.19 -7.35
CA PRO A 59 -0.01 2.20 -6.78
C PRO A 59 -0.12 3.05 -5.51
N TYR A 60 0.91 3.01 -4.65
CA TYR A 60 1.00 3.85 -3.47
C TYR A 60 0.97 5.35 -3.80
N ALA A 61 1.79 5.80 -4.77
CA ALA A 61 1.76 7.18 -5.25
C ALA A 61 0.40 7.59 -5.85
N CYS A 62 -0.26 6.67 -6.56
CA CYS A 62 -1.59 6.91 -7.10
C CYS A 62 -2.61 7.12 -5.97
N TYR A 63 -2.58 6.31 -4.90
CA TYR A 63 -3.46 6.51 -3.75
C TYR A 63 -3.21 7.85 -3.07
N LEU A 64 -1.96 8.24 -2.87
CA LEU A 64 -1.64 9.56 -2.33
C LEU A 64 -2.16 10.69 -3.23
N ALA A 65 -2.07 10.56 -4.55
CA ALA A 65 -2.65 11.53 -5.48
C ALA A 65 -4.18 11.63 -5.34
N VAL A 66 -4.90 10.52 -5.19
CA VAL A 66 -6.35 10.53 -4.93
C VAL A 66 -6.67 11.17 -3.57
N GLN A 67 -5.96 10.80 -2.52
CA GLN A 67 -6.17 11.32 -1.17
C GLN A 67 -5.92 12.84 -1.09
N ASN A 68 -4.97 13.35 -1.88
CA ASN A 68 -4.66 14.79 -1.97
C ASN A 68 -5.46 15.54 -3.05
N SER A 69 -6.38 14.88 -3.75
CA SER A 69 -7.25 15.48 -4.76
C SER A 69 -8.47 16.17 -4.12
N ALA A 70 -9.13 17.04 -4.88
CA ALA A 70 -10.30 17.76 -4.41
C ALA A 70 -11.55 16.83 -4.32
N PRO A 71 -12.22 16.72 -3.16
CA PRO A 71 -13.43 15.91 -3.01
C PRO A 71 -14.63 16.43 -3.83
N SER A 72 -14.55 17.65 -4.38
CA SER A 72 -15.58 18.21 -5.25
C SER A 72 -15.76 17.45 -6.57
N LYS A 73 -14.82 16.56 -6.93
CA LYS A 73 -14.98 15.63 -8.05
C LYS A 73 -15.59 14.32 -7.56
N THR A 74 -16.71 13.90 -8.16
CA THR A 74 -17.46 12.71 -7.74
C THR A 74 -16.60 11.45 -7.68
N ILE A 75 -15.75 11.23 -8.68
CA ILE A 75 -14.85 10.05 -8.70
C ILE A 75 -13.84 10.05 -7.55
N VAL A 76 -13.35 11.22 -7.14
CA VAL A 76 -12.43 11.37 -6.00
C VAL A 76 -13.17 11.09 -4.69
N ALA A 77 -14.38 11.64 -4.53
CA ALA A 77 -15.20 11.40 -3.34
C ALA A 77 -15.58 9.91 -3.18
N GLN A 78 -15.91 9.24 -4.29
CA GLN A 78 -16.17 7.79 -4.30
C GLN A 78 -14.93 6.99 -3.91
N ALA A 79 -13.76 7.33 -4.46
CA ALA A 79 -12.52 6.67 -4.10
C ALA A 79 -12.13 6.88 -2.62
N GLN A 80 -12.32 8.09 -2.09
CA GLN A 80 -12.10 8.37 -0.67
C GLN A 80 -13.08 7.59 0.23
N THR A 81 -14.34 7.46 -0.19
CA THR A 81 -15.34 6.63 0.50
C THR A 81 -14.91 5.16 0.50
N TYR A 82 -14.42 4.66 -0.64
CA TYR A 82 -13.86 3.31 -0.75
C TYR A 82 -12.70 3.12 0.23
N PHE A 83 -11.74 4.04 0.29
CA PHE A 83 -10.62 3.95 1.25
C PHE A 83 -11.09 3.90 2.70
N ALA A 84 -12.06 4.74 3.08
CA ALA A 84 -12.62 4.72 4.44
C ALA A 84 -13.27 3.37 4.78
N ILE A 85 -14.04 2.81 3.85
CA ILE A 85 -14.68 1.50 4.01
C ILE A 85 -13.64 0.38 4.10
N GLN A 86 -12.62 0.39 3.24
CA GLN A 86 -11.57 -0.63 3.26
C GLN A 86 -10.77 -0.60 4.55
N THR A 87 -10.42 0.58 5.05
CA THR A 87 -9.76 0.72 6.36
C THR A 87 -10.63 0.11 7.46
N ARG A 88 -11.94 0.36 7.46
CA ARG A 88 -12.83 -0.21 8.46
C ARG A 88 -12.93 -1.75 8.37
N ILE A 89 -12.97 -2.29 7.16
CA ILE A 89 -12.97 -3.75 6.94
C ILE A 89 -11.68 -4.36 7.47
N ALA A 90 -10.53 -3.74 7.18
CA ALA A 90 -9.22 -4.18 7.66
C ALA A 90 -9.12 -4.18 9.19
N GLU A 91 -9.58 -3.11 9.85
CA GLU A 91 -9.64 -3.02 11.31
C GLU A 91 -10.47 -4.15 11.93
N VAL A 92 -11.68 -4.37 11.40
CA VAL A 92 -12.58 -5.42 11.91
C VAL A 92 -11.97 -6.81 11.71
N LYS A 93 -11.37 -7.06 10.55
CA LYS A 93 -10.69 -8.33 10.27
C LYS A 93 -9.55 -8.58 11.25
N GLN A 94 -8.72 -7.56 11.53
CA GLN A 94 -7.62 -7.67 12.49
C GLN A 94 -8.12 -7.98 13.91
N MET A 95 -9.25 -7.39 14.33
CA MET A 95 -9.87 -7.72 15.62
C MET A 95 -10.34 -9.18 15.68
N GLN A 96 -10.99 -9.66 14.63
CA GLN A 96 -11.46 -11.05 14.54
C GLN A 96 -10.29 -12.05 14.58
N GLU A 97 -9.20 -11.75 13.88
CA GLU A 97 -7.98 -12.56 13.89
C GLU A 97 -7.35 -12.61 15.30
N TYR A 98 -7.33 -11.48 16.01
CA TYR A 98 -6.83 -11.41 17.39
C TYR A 98 -7.70 -12.22 18.36
N GLU A 99 -9.03 -12.11 18.25
CA GLU A 99 -9.97 -12.90 19.05
C GLU A 99 -9.81 -14.41 18.78
N GLN A 100 -9.66 -14.79 17.51
CA GLN A 100 -9.40 -16.17 17.12
C GLN A 100 -8.08 -16.68 17.70
N LEU A 101 -7.01 -15.89 17.61
CA LEU A 101 -5.70 -16.24 18.17
C LEU A 101 -5.78 -16.44 19.69
N ASN A 102 -6.46 -15.56 20.41
CA ASN A 102 -6.67 -15.69 21.85
C ASN A 102 -7.44 -16.97 22.21
N ARG A 103 -8.49 -17.29 21.45
CA ARG A 103 -9.25 -18.53 21.64
C ARG A 103 -8.35 -19.76 21.46
N VAL A 104 -7.57 -19.79 20.37
CA VAL A 104 -6.64 -20.90 20.10
C VAL A 104 -5.59 -21.02 21.21
N HIS A 105 -4.99 -19.91 21.65
CA HIS A 105 -4.04 -19.92 22.78
C HIS A 105 -4.66 -20.45 24.07
N TYR A 106 -5.91 -20.06 24.36
CA TYR A 106 -6.63 -20.56 25.53
C TYR A 106 -6.88 -22.07 25.45
N GLU A 107 -7.39 -22.56 24.33
CA GLU A 107 -7.69 -23.98 24.09
C GLU A 107 -6.43 -24.85 24.18
N VAL A 108 -5.35 -24.45 23.50
CA VAL A 108 -4.06 -25.14 23.57
C VAL A 108 -3.52 -25.13 25.01
N GLY A 109 -3.54 -23.98 25.67
CA GLY A 109 -3.10 -23.85 27.06
C GLY A 109 -3.91 -24.72 28.02
N ALA A 110 -5.23 -24.82 27.83
CA ALA A 110 -6.09 -25.68 28.63
C ALA A 110 -5.75 -27.16 28.44
N LYS A 111 -5.49 -27.58 27.20
CA LYS A 111 -5.10 -28.96 26.91
C LYS A 111 -3.75 -29.32 27.50
N VAL A 112 -2.75 -28.43 27.37
CA VAL A 112 -1.42 -28.62 27.98
C VAL A 112 -1.53 -28.74 29.51
N ARG A 113 -2.29 -27.85 30.16
CA ARG A 113 -2.55 -27.90 31.61
C ARG A 113 -3.21 -29.20 32.03
N GLN A 114 -4.20 -29.68 31.27
CA GLN A 114 -4.84 -30.96 31.52
C GLN A 114 -3.83 -32.11 31.48
N THR A 115 -2.99 -32.16 30.44
CA THR A 115 -1.98 -33.21 30.29
C THR A 115 -0.90 -33.15 31.38
N ILE A 116 -0.43 -31.97 31.78
CA ILE A 116 0.52 -31.83 32.90
C ILE A 116 -0.08 -32.40 34.19
N LYS A 117 -1.36 -32.09 34.47
CA LYS A 117 -2.08 -32.61 35.63
C LYS A 117 -2.24 -34.13 35.57
N GLU A 118 -2.58 -34.70 34.41
CA GLU A 118 -2.70 -36.15 34.20
C GLU A 118 -1.37 -36.89 34.39
N LEU A 119 -0.25 -36.27 34.00
CA LEU A 119 1.09 -36.83 34.18
C LEU A 119 1.68 -36.59 35.58
N GLY A 120 0.96 -35.90 36.48
CA GLY A 120 1.44 -35.56 37.82
C GLY A 120 2.56 -34.50 37.84
N GLY A 121 2.71 -33.73 36.76
CA GLY A 121 3.71 -32.66 36.67
C GLY A 121 3.32 -31.39 37.43
N THR A 122 4.30 -30.51 37.66
CA THR A 122 4.06 -29.18 38.26
C THR A 122 3.39 -28.24 37.26
N MET A 123 2.30 -27.59 37.69
CA MET A 123 1.55 -26.65 36.84
C MET A 123 2.39 -25.41 36.47
N PRO A 124 2.25 -24.85 35.24
CA PRO A 124 3.03 -23.69 34.79
C PRO A 124 2.93 -22.47 35.70
N GLU A 125 1.77 -22.22 36.31
CA GLU A 125 1.53 -21.14 37.26
C GLU A 125 2.23 -21.33 38.61
N ASN A 126 2.64 -22.55 38.95
CA ASN A 126 3.35 -22.90 40.18
C ASN A 126 4.85 -23.07 39.95
N LEU A 127 5.33 -22.93 38.71
CA LEU A 127 6.75 -22.89 38.44
C LEU A 127 7.32 -21.58 38.98
N PRO A 128 8.51 -21.62 39.60
CA PRO A 128 9.18 -20.39 40.00
C PRO A 128 9.35 -19.52 38.74
N THR A 129 8.86 -18.28 38.80
CA THR A 129 9.13 -17.31 37.76
C THR A 129 10.64 -17.07 37.75
N VAL A 130 11.32 -17.66 36.76
CA VAL A 130 12.68 -17.26 36.45
C VAL A 130 12.59 -15.78 36.13
N PHE A 131 13.29 -14.92 36.88
CA PHE A 131 13.45 -13.51 36.57
C PHE A 131 14.24 -13.38 35.26
N LEU A 132 13.63 -13.73 34.14
CA LEU A 132 14.07 -13.32 32.82
C LEU A 132 13.61 -11.89 32.68
N SER A 133 14.55 -10.97 32.89
CA SER A 133 14.43 -9.52 32.73
C SER A 133 13.28 -9.08 31.82
N ASP A 134 12.26 -8.48 32.42
CA ASP A 134 11.50 -7.32 31.95
C ASP A 134 11.19 -7.18 30.44
N ARG A 135 10.88 -8.26 29.73
CA ARG A 135 10.10 -8.11 28.49
C ARG A 135 8.63 -8.05 28.86
N LYS A 136 8.19 -6.87 29.33
CA LYS A 136 6.76 -6.52 29.30
C LYS A 136 6.24 -6.83 27.89
N PRO A 137 5.12 -7.55 27.73
CA PRO A 137 4.41 -7.55 26.46
C PRO A 137 3.96 -6.11 26.24
N THR A 138 4.79 -5.34 25.54
CA THR A 138 4.41 -4.04 25.04
C THR A 138 3.44 -4.34 23.92
N VAL A 139 2.15 -4.37 24.25
CA VAL A 139 1.12 -4.08 23.25
C VAL A 139 1.31 -2.60 22.96
N ARG A 140 2.27 -2.31 22.09
CA ARG A 140 2.39 -0.99 21.49
C ARG A 140 1.16 -0.92 20.60
N LEU A 141 0.19 -0.10 20.99
CA LEU A 141 -0.67 0.54 19.99
C LEU A 141 0.21 1.53 19.24
N SER A 142 1.19 1.02 18.48
CA SER A 142 1.70 1.77 17.37
C SER A 142 0.56 1.81 16.37
N LEU A 143 0.11 3.03 16.04
CA LEU A 143 -0.50 3.27 14.74
C LEU A 143 0.54 2.84 13.71
N ASP A 144 0.60 1.55 13.41
CA ASP A 144 1.56 1.02 12.48
C ASP A 144 1.06 1.39 11.09
N TYR A 145 1.74 2.40 10.55
CA TYR A 145 1.83 2.78 9.14
C TYR A 145 1.91 1.58 8.16
N TYR A 146 2.18 0.38 8.65
CA TYR A 146 2.25 -0.89 7.93
C TYR A 146 0.90 -1.49 7.53
N THR A 147 -0.22 -1.19 8.21
CA THR A 147 -1.53 -1.73 7.80
C THR A 147 -2.01 -1.16 6.47
N ILE A 148 -1.53 0.03 6.08
CA ILE A 148 -1.77 0.65 4.76
C ILE A 148 -0.89 0.02 3.68
N LEU A 149 0.27 -0.56 4.03
CA LEU A 149 1.19 -1.22 3.08
C LEU A 149 0.81 -2.68 2.77
N MET A 150 0.14 -3.41 3.67
CA MET A 150 -0.19 -4.83 3.44
C MET A 150 -1.39 -5.08 2.51
N PHE A 151 -2.08 -4.04 2.02
CA PHE A 151 -3.29 -4.20 1.20
C PHE A 151 -3.09 -4.12 -0.33
N ILE A 152 -1.86 -3.97 -0.84
CA ILE A 152 -1.61 -3.86 -2.30
C ILE A 152 -1.16 -5.20 -2.92
N HIS A 153 -1.82 -6.30 -2.57
CA HIS A 153 -1.57 -7.55 -3.31
C HIS A 153 -2.77 -8.45 -3.58
N GLN A 154 -4.00 -8.03 -3.28
CA GLN A 154 -5.16 -8.84 -3.62
C GLN A 154 -6.23 -7.98 -4.27
N GLU A 155 -6.58 -8.37 -5.51
CA GLU A 155 -7.69 -7.88 -6.35
C GLU A 155 -7.33 -6.77 -7.39
N LYS A 156 -6.54 -7.19 -8.39
CA LYS A 156 -6.64 -6.88 -9.84
C LYS A 156 -7.08 -5.45 -10.26
N CYS A 157 -6.14 -4.52 -10.24
CA CYS A 157 -6.01 -3.59 -11.37
C CYS A 157 -4.99 -4.21 -12.34
N HIS A 158 -5.40 -4.57 -13.55
CA HIS A 158 -4.46 -4.95 -14.60
C HIS A 158 -3.58 -3.73 -14.94
N TYR A 159 -2.42 -3.66 -14.30
CA TYR A 159 -1.27 -2.87 -14.74
C TYR A 159 -0.05 -3.77 -14.60
N TYR A 160 0.48 -4.18 -15.76
CA TYR A 160 1.72 -4.92 -15.99
C TYR A 160 2.27 -5.69 -14.78
N GLU A 161 1.84 -6.94 -14.62
CA GLU A 161 2.61 -7.96 -13.91
C GLU A 161 3.87 -8.25 -14.72
N PHE A 162 4.93 -7.48 -14.51
CA PHE A 162 6.29 -7.98 -14.50
C PHE A 162 7.07 -7.10 -13.53
N GLY A 163 7.62 -7.73 -12.50
CA GLY A 163 8.62 -7.10 -11.65
C GLY A 163 9.79 -6.57 -12.47
N TYR A 164 10.54 -5.67 -11.83
CA TYR A 164 11.56 -4.77 -12.38
C TYR A 164 11.01 -3.42 -12.86
N ILE A 165 11.38 -2.36 -12.13
CA ILE A 165 11.76 -1.10 -12.79
C ILE A 165 12.89 -1.49 -13.73
N PRO A 166 12.69 -1.50 -15.04
CA PRO A 166 13.76 -1.96 -15.88
C PRO A 166 14.80 -0.84 -15.99
N HIS A 167 16.02 -1.15 -15.58
CA HIS A 167 17.19 -0.54 -16.19
C HIS A 167 17.19 -0.93 -17.68
N TYR A 168 16.50 -0.19 -18.54
CA TYR A 168 16.63 -0.30 -19.99
C TYR A 168 17.39 0.92 -20.52
N TYR A 169 18.72 0.82 -20.46
CA TYR A 169 19.55 1.23 -21.58
C TYR A 169 19.88 -0.06 -22.35
N ASN A 170 19.39 -0.17 -23.59
CA ASN A 170 20.07 -0.97 -24.62
C ASN A 170 19.68 -0.44 -26.00
N ASP A 171 20.68 -0.27 -26.86
CA ASP A 171 20.72 0.67 -27.97
C ASP A 171 19.86 0.34 -29.22
N ASP A 172 19.00 -0.69 -29.25
CA ASP A 172 18.51 -1.19 -30.56
C ASP A 172 17.08 -1.75 -30.67
N THR A 173 16.11 -1.40 -29.82
CA THR A 173 14.71 -1.87 -30.04
C THR A 173 13.64 -0.80 -29.85
N LYS A 174 12.99 -0.44 -30.97
CA LYS A 174 11.76 0.36 -31.06
C LYS A 174 10.63 -0.23 -30.20
N TYR A 175 9.99 0.60 -29.38
CA TYR A 175 8.69 0.26 -28.78
C TYR A 175 7.59 0.26 -29.84
N ILE A 176 6.81 -0.83 -29.92
CA ILE A 176 5.56 -0.90 -30.68
C ILE A 176 4.43 -0.63 -29.68
N PHE A 177 3.75 0.51 -29.84
CA PHE A 177 2.49 0.77 -29.13
C PHE A 177 1.37 -0.10 -29.73
N PRO A 178 0.49 -0.72 -28.92
CA PRO A 178 -0.81 -1.16 -29.42
C PRO A 178 -1.64 0.09 -29.73
N THR A 179 -1.67 0.47 -31.00
CA THR A 179 -2.79 1.23 -31.55
C THR A 179 -3.95 0.25 -31.61
N ASP A 180 -4.95 0.43 -30.76
CA ASP A 180 -6.38 0.35 -31.11
C ASP A 180 -7.23 0.27 -29.83
N PHE A 181 -7.98 1.34 -29.57
CA PHE A 181 -9.25 1.29 -28.85
C PHE A 181 -10.23 2.13 -29.67
N SER A 182 -10.91 1.45 -30.60
CA SER A 182 -12.17 1.88 -31.19
C SER A 182 -13.30 1.78 -30.17
#